data_AF-A0A520DMY4-F1
#
_entry.id   AF-A0A520DMY4-F1
#
_cell.length_a   1.000
_cell.length_b   1.000
_cell.length_c   1.000
_cell.angle_alpha   90.00
_cell.angle_beta   90.00
_cell.angle_gamma   90.00
#
_symmetry.space_group_name_H-M   'P 1'
#
loop_
_entity.id
_entity.type
_entity.pdbx_description
1 polymer ?
#
loop_
_entity_poly.entity_id
_entity_poly.type
_entity_poly.pdbx_seq_one_letter_code
_entity_poly.pdbx_strand_id
1 'polypeptide(L)'
;MAIVNSIFTWYMKKRIHQIELFIKYPLDVQEEWLHSLISSAASTEWGKKYDYKSILTIGQFKERVPIQNYDTLKPYIERMLKGEQNILWPSDIRWFAKSSGTTSDRSKFIPVSPEALEECHFKGGKDMISIYCNNQPQTQMFTGKGLVLGGSHQINQLCEDIHYGDLSAVLIKNLPMWAEYYRTPDISIALMDNYEEKMDRMAEATIKENVTNISGVPTWTIVLAKKVLEITGKKNLLEVWPNLELYFHGAVNFAPYREQFKELIPSPNMYYLETYNASEGFFGIQDQDNSE
;
A
#
# COMPACT_ATOMS: atom_id res chain seq x y z
N MET A 1 24.30 10.10 -8.65
CA MET A 1 23.33 9.25 -7.92
C MET A 1 23.56 9.25 -6.41
N ALA A 2 24.79 9.08 -5.91
CA ALA A 2 25.08 9.12 -4.47
C ALA A 2 24.58 10.40 -3.74
N ILE A 3 24.78 11.59 -4.35
CA ILE A 3 24.29 12.87 -3.77
C ILE A 3 22.75 12.91 -3.68
N VAL A 4 22.06 12.40 -4.71
CA VAL A 4 20.59 12.32 -4.73
C VAL A 4 20.11 11.37 -3.64
N ASN A 5 20.72 10.18 -3.53
CA ASN A 5 20.43 9.21 -2.48
C ASN A 5 20.60 9.83 -1.09
N SER A 6 21.72 10.51 -0.81
CA SER A 6 21.95 11.17 0.48
C SER A 6 20.92 12.25 0.81
N ILE A 7 20.49 13.06 -0.17
CA ILE A 7 19.46 14.10 0.02
C ILE A 7 18.09 13.47 0.34
N PHE A 8 17.69 12.44 -0.42
CA PHE A 8 16.41 11.75 -0.19
C PHE A 8 16.39 11.06 1.17
N THR A 9 17.46 10.33 1.53
CA THR A 9 17.58 9.69 2.84
C THR A 9 17.51 10.72 3.98
N TRP A 10 18.16 11.87 3.85
CA TRP A 10 18.06 12.95 4.86
C TRP A 10 16.65 13.53 4.97
N TYR A 11 15.97 13.76 3.84
CA TYR A 11 14.59 14.25 3.83
C TYR A 11 13.63 13.26 4.51
N MET A 12 13.74 11.97 4.18
CA MET A 12 12.90 10.91 4.76
C MET A 12 13.12 10.79 6.28
N LYS A 13 14.37 10.94 6.75
CA LYS A 13 14.67 10.91 8.19
C LYS A 13 13.96 12.00 9.01
N LYS A 14 13.59 13.14 8.41
CA LYS A 14 12.83 14.17 9.15
C LYS A 14 11.45 13.69 9.59
N ARG A 15 10.87 12.73 8.88
CA ARG A 15 9.58 12.14 9.21
C ARG A 15 9.63 11.29 10.48
N ILE A 16 10.79 10.71 10.81
CA ILE A 16 11.00 9.87 11.99
C ILE A 16 10.61 10.59 13.28
N HIS A 17 10.98 11.86 13.42
CA HIS A 17 10.62 12.61 14.62
C HIS A 17 9.11 12.65 14.86
N GLN A 18 8.30 12.76 13.79
CA GLN A 18 6.85 12.71 13.91
C GLN A 18 6.35 11.30 14.26
N ILE A 19 6.98 10.27 13.69
CA ILE A 19 6.66 8.85 14.02
C ILE A 19 6.95 8.56 15.50
N GLU A 20 8.09 9.01 16.01
CA GLU A 20 8.45 8.89 17.44
C GLU A 20 7.42 9.58 18.35
N LEU A 21 6.90 10.74 17.94
CA LEU A 21 5.83 11.41 18.69
C LEU A 21 4.54 10.59 18.69
N PHE A 22 4.17 9.96 17.58
CA PHE A 22 2.99 9.09 17.53
C PHE A 22 3.13 7.86 18.42
N ILE A 23 4.33 7.28 18.47
CA ILE A 23 4.64 6.15 19.36
C ILE A 23 4.61 6.57 20.82
N LYS A 24 5.10 7.78 21.13
CA LYS A 24 5.17 8.31 22.50
C LYS A 24 3.81 8.77 23.04
N TYR A 25 2.94 9.29 22.18
CA TYR A 25 1.63 9.86 22.54
C TYR A 25 0.48 9.21 21.75
N PRO A 26 0.32 7.87 21.79
CA PRO A 26 -0.61 7.17 20.90
C PRO A 26 -2.08 7.46 21.22
N LEU A 27 -2.40 7.72 22.50
CA LEU A 27 -3.77 8.04 22.92
C LEU A 27 -4.21 9.40 22.40
N ASP A 28 -3.36 10.42 22.55
CA ASP A 28 -3.64 11.78 22.09
C ASP A 28 -3.83 11.79 20.56
N VAL A 29 -2.96 11.08 19.83
CA VAL A 29 -3.06 10.95 18.36
C VAL A 29 -4.35 10.26 17.94
N GLN A 30 -4.76 9.18 18.61
CA GLN A 30 -6.00 8.48 18.27
C GLN A 30 -7.25 9.32 18.60
N GLU A 31 -7.23 10.07 19.69
CA GLU A 31 -8.34 10.97 20.07
C GLU A 31 -8.47 12.12 19.07
N GLU A 32 -7.37 12.81 18.75
CA GLU A 32 -7.35 13.86 17.71
C GLU A 32 -7.82 13.33 16.36
N TRP A 33 -7.36 12.13 15.96
CA TRP A 33 -7.76 11.52 14.70
C TRP A 33 -9.25 11.19 14.66
N LEU A 34 -9.81 10.60 15.73
CA LEU A 34 -11.24 10.34 15.82
C LEU A 34 -12.05 11.64 15.70
N HIS A 35 -11.66 12.69 16.43
CA HIS A 35 -12.34 13.98 16.37
C HIS A 35 -12.29 14.61 14.97
N SER A 36 -11.15 14.53 14.30
CA SER A 36 -11.00 14.98 12.91
C SER A 36 -11.94 14.23 11.97
N LEU A 37 -11.99 12.89 12.07
CA LEU A 37 -12.83 12.05 11.22
C LEU A 37 -14.33 12.34 11.41
N ILE A 38 -14.82 12.38 12.66
CA ILE A 38 -16.25 12.63 12.93
C ILE A 38 -16.66 14.05 12.58
N SER A 39 -15.79 15.04 12.81
CA SER A 39 -16.05 16.44 12.46
C SER A 39 -16.15 16.60 10.94
N SER A 40 -15.21 16.00 10.20
CA SER A 40 -15.20 16.01 8.73
C SER A 40 -16.47 15.35 8.18
N ALA A 41 -16.84 14.19 8.70
CA ALA A 41 -18.02 13.45 8.25
C ALA A 41 -19.36 13.99 8.79
N ALA A 42 -19.38 15.03 9.62
CA ALA A 42 -20.59 15.42 10.36
C ALA A 42 -21.77 15.88 9.49
N SER A 43 -21.52 16.28 8.24
CA SER A 43 -22.55 16.74 7.30
C SER A 43 -22.97 15.68 6.27
N THR A 44 -22.35 14.50 6.28
CA THR A 44 -22.74 13.37 5.43
C THR A 44 -24.09 12.79 5.88
N GLU A 45 -24.72 11.97 5.04
CA GLU A 45 -25.92 11.22 5.45
C GLU A 45 -25.64 10.37 6.71
N TRP A 46 -24.49 9.70 6.75
CA TRP A 46 -24.08 8.87 7.89
C TRP A 46 -23.83 9.70 9.14
N GLY A 47 -23.11 10.82 9.01
CA GLY A 47 -22.83 11.71 10.14
C GLY A 47 -24.10 12.33 10.72
N LYS A 48 -25.09 12.65 9.88
CA LYS A 48 -26.41 13.12 10.34
C LYS A 48 -27.21 12.01 11.01
N LYS A 49 -27.20 10.79 10.47
CA LYS A 49 -27.89 9.62 11.04
C LYS A 49 -27.49 9.35 12.49
N TYR A 50 -26.20 9.54 12.81
CA TYR A 50 -25.66 9.33 14.15
C TYR A 50 -25.27 10.64 14.85
N ASP A 51 -25.80 11.79 14.41
CA ASP A 51 -25.56 13.11 15.00
C ASP A 51 -24.11 13.35 15.44
N TYR A 52 -23.16 13.20 14.51
CA TYR A 52 -21.72 13.36 14.79
C TYR A 52 -21.38 14.74 15.37
N LYS A 53 -22.16 15.77 15.04
CA LYS A 53 -21.97 17.14 15.53
C LYS A 53 -22.02 17.27 17.05
N SER A 54 -22.78 16.41 17.74
CA SER A 54 -22.91 16.46 19.20
C SER A 54 -22.01 15.47 19.93
N ILE A 55 -21.17 14.71 19.22
CA ILE A 55 -20.21 13.77 19.81
C ILE A 55 -18.95 14.54 20.23
N LEU A 56 -18.71 14.61 21.54
CA LEU A 56 -17.56 15.29 22.14
C LEU A 56 -16.58 14.33 22.82
N THR A 57 -16.96 13.06 23.01
CA THR A 57 -16.10 12.07 23.66
C THR A 57 -16.18 10.72 22.96
N ILE A 58 -15.12 9.91 23.11
CA ILE A 58 -15.07 8.52 22.64
C ILE A 58 -16.23 7.70 23.22
N GLY A 59 -16.64 7.98 24.47
CA GLY A 59 -17.77 7.30 25.11
C GLY A 59 -19.08 7.54 24.38
N GLN A 60 -19.38 8.79 24.04
CA GLN A 60 -20.57 9.15 23.26
C GLN A 60 -20.55 8.54 21.86
N PHE A 61 -19.37 8.47 21.23
CA PHE A 61 -19.23 7.81 19.94
C PHE A 61 -19.59 6.33 20.02
N LYS A 62 -19.05 5.61 21.01
CA LYS A 62 -19.29 4.17 21.21
C LYS A 62 -20.75 3.85 21.54
N GLU A 63 -21.42 4.70 22.30
CA GLU A 63 -22.84 4.54 22.62
C GLU A 63 -23.73 4.72 21.37
N ARG A 64 -23.38 5.67 20.52
CA ARG A 64 -24.24 6.12 19.42
C ARG A 64 -23.99 5.39 18.10
N VAL A 65 -22.75 5.00 17.83
CA VAL A 65 -22.35 4.40 16.55
C VAL A 65 -22.14 2.90 16.74
N PRO A 66 -23.07 2.05 16.27
CA PRO A 66 -22.92 0.61 16.41
C PRO A 66 -21.83 0.08 15.49
N ILE A 67 -21.20 -1.02 15.89
CA ILE A 67 -20.22 -1.74 15.08
C ILE A 67 -20.90 -2.17 13.76
N GLN A 68 -20.22 -1.92 12.64
CA GLN A 68 -20.70 -2.22 11.30
C GLN A 68 -19.95 -3.39 10.69
N ASN A 69 -20.58 -4.05 9.71
CA ASN A 69 -19.91 -4.97 8.81
C ASN A 69 -20.17 -4.55 7.36
N TYR A 70 -19.61 -5.29 6.39
CA TYR A 70 -19.77 -4.92 4.99
C TYR A 70 -21.25 -4.93 4.55
N ASP A 71 -22.03 -5.91 4.99
CA ASP A 71 -23.43 -6.04 4.59
C ASP A 71 -24.31 -4.91 5.12
N THR A 72 -24.02 -4.38 6.31
CA THR A 72 -24.73 -3.20 6.85
C THR A 72 -24.37 -1.91 6.12
N LEU A 73 -23.15 -1.80 5.59
CA LEU A 73 -22.68 -0.64 4.81
C LEU A 73 -23.01 -0.75 3.31
N LYS A 74 -23.23 -1.96 2.81
CA LYS A 74 -23.45 -2.25 1.40
C LYS A 74 -24.53 -1.40 0.73
N PRO A 75 -25.71 -1.14 1.34
CA PRO A 75 -26.71 -0.27 0.70
C PRO A 75 -26.20 1.16 0.44
N TYR A 76 -25.32 1.68 1.31
CA TYR A 76 -24.70 2.99 1.14
C TYR A 76 -23.62 2.94 0.06
N ILE A 77 -22.77 1.92 0.09
CA ILE A 77 -21.72 1.70 -0.92
C ILE A 77 -22.32 1.52 -2.32
N GLU A 78 -23.42 0.78 -2.46
CA GLU A 78 -24.11 0.58 -3.74
C GLU A 78 -24.68 1.88 -4.32
N ARG A 79 -25.08 2.83 -3.47
CA ARG A 79 -25.48 4.18 -3.90
C ARG A 79 -24.27 4.99 -4.34
N MET A 80 -23.17 4.92 -3.61
CA MET A 80 -21.92 5.59 -3.98
C MET A 80 -21.35 5.05 -5.30
N LEU A 81 -21.45 3.75 -5.55
CA LEU A 81 -21.09 3.13 -6.82
C LEU A 81 -21.93 3.64 -8.01
N LYS A 82 -23.15 4.10 -7.75
CA LYS A 82 -24.02 4.76 -8.76
C LYS A 82 -23.72 6.25 -8.92
N GLY A 83 -22.70 6.77 -8.22
CA GLY A 83 -22.25 8.15 -8.28
C GLY A 83 -22.81 9.06 -7.17
N GLU A 84 -23.61 8.55 -6.23
CA GLU A 84 -24.16 9.37 -5.16
C GLU A 84 -23.09 9.71 -4.11
N GLN A 85 -22.86 11.00 -3.86
CA GLN A 85 -21.78 11.50 -3.00
C GLN A 85 -22.28 11.90 -1.61
N ASN A 86 -21.35 12.21 -0.70
CA ASN A 86 -21.63 12.71 0.65
C ASN A 86 -22.51 11.76 1.51
N ILE A 87 -22.38 10.45 1.27
CA ILE A 87 -23.10 9.41 2.01
C ILE A 87 -22.32 8.97 3.27
N LEU A 88 -21.19 8.28 3.08
CA LEU A 88 -20.33 7.79 4.17
C LEU A 88 -19.16 8.76 4.47
N TRP A 89 -18.71 9.50 3.47
CA TRP A 89 -17.59 10.43 3.55
C TRP A 89 -17.90 11.69 2.74
N PRO A 90 -17.44 12.89 3.14
CA PRO A 90 -17.85 14.15 2.51
C PRO A 90 -17.14 14.45 1.19
N SER A 91 -15.89 14.01 1.03
CA SER A 91 -15.12 14.22 -0.21
C SER A 91 -15.61 13.31 -1.33
N ASP A 92 -15.49 13.78 -2.56
CA ASP A 92 -15.91 13.04 -3.76
C ASP A 92 -15.18 11.69 -3.86
N ILE A 93 -15.96 10.62 -3.90
CA ILE A 93 -15.46 9.25 -4.07
C ILE A 93 -15.62 8.83 -5.52
N ARG A 94 -14.48 8.67 -6.20
CA ARG A 94 -14.38 8.20 -7.58
C ARG A 94 -13.73 6.83 -7.71
N TRP A 95 -13.04 6.38 -6.67
CA TRP A 95 -12.28 5.14 -6.66
C TRP A 95 -12.85 4.16 -5.65
N PHE A 96 -12.90 2.89 -6.03
CA PHE A 96 -13.25 1.79 -5.14
C PHE A 96 -12.20 0.69 -5.22
N ALA A 97 -11.69 0.26 -4.07
CA ALA A 97 -10.86 -0.92 -4.00
C ALA A 97 -11.78 -2.16 -4.01
N LYS A 98 -11.54 -3.08 -4.94
CA LYS A 98 -12.22 -4.36 -5.01
C LYS A 98 -11.46 -5.35 -4.12
N SER A 99 -12.15 -5.92 -3.13
CA SER A 99 -11.61 -6.95 -2.24
C SER A 99 -12.32 -8.28 -2.49
N SER A 100 -11.55 -9.35 -2.62
CA SER A 100 -12.01 -10.71 -2.95
C SER A 100 -12.55 -11.49 -1.73
N GLY A 101 -13.25 -10.80 -0.81
CA GLY A 101 -13.64 -11.35 0.50
C GLY A 101 -14.17 -12.80 0.49
N THR A 102 -13.85 -13.55 1.55
CA THR A 102 -14.06 -15.00 1.70
C THR A 102 -15.51 -15.45 1.95
N THR A 103 -16.51 -14.64 1.62
CA THR A 103 -17.93 -14.95 1.85
C THR A 103 -18.76 -14.61 0.61
N SER A 104 -19.41 -15.65 0.08
CA SER A 104 -20.48 -15.66 -0.95
C SER A 104 -20.29 -14.74 -2.17
N ASP A 105 -19.57 -15.23 -3.20
CA ASP A 105 -19.66 -14.91 -4.65
C ASP A 105 -19.83 -13.45 -5.13
N ARG A 106 -19.72 -12.44 -4.27
CA ARG A 106 -19.83 -11.03 -4.61
C ARG A 106 -18.65 -10.27 -4.04
N SER A 107 -17.88 -9.65 -4.93
CA SER A 107 -16.75 -8.81 -4.55
C SER A 107 -17.19 -7.66 -3.64
N LYS A 108 -16.36 -7.33 -2.65
CA LYS A 108 -16.54 -6.17 -1.79
C LYS A 108 -15.91 -4.94 -2.46
N PHE A 109 -16.58 -3.80 -2.36
CA PHE A 109 -16.12 -2.52 -2.90
C PHE A 109 -15.91 -1.57 -1.73
N ILE A 110 -14.68 -1.14 -1.53
CA ILE A 110 -14.30 -0.23 -0.44
C ILE A 110 -14.12 1.17 -1.05
N PRO A 111 -14.89 2.19 -0.64
CA PRO A 111 -14.68 3.58 -1.05
C PRO A 111 -13.24 4.02 -0.75
N VAL A 112 -12.55 4.58 -1.75
CA VAL A 112 -11.20 5.15 -1.59
C VAL A 112 -11.29 6.66 -1.82
N SER A 113 -11.21 7.41 -0.73
CA SER A 113 -11.21 8.88 -0.79
C SER A 113 -9.82 9.43 -1.11
N PRO A 114 -9.70 10.70 -1.55
CA PRO A 114 -8.41 11.38 -1.68
C PRO A 114 -7.61 11.36 -0.37
N GLU A 115 -8.27 11.51 0.78
CA GLU A 115 -7.62 11.45 2.10
C GLU A 115 -7.12 10.04 2.41
N ALA A 116 -7.86 8.99 2.03
CA ALA A 116 -7.40 7.61 2.17
C ALA A 116 -6.15 7.33 1.31
N LEU A 117 -6.05 7.94 0.11
CA LEU A 117 -4.85 7.86 -0.70
C LEU A 117 -3.68 8.60 -0.05
N GLU A 118 -3.85 9.89 0.23
CA GLU A 118 -2.75 10.78 0.63
C GLU A 118 -2.34 10.63 2.09
N GLU A 119 -3.32 10.61 3.00
CA GLU A 119 -3.09 10.65 4.45
C GLU A 119 -2.99 9.26 5.08
N CYS A 120 -3.40 8.21 4.36
CA CYS A 120 -3.30 6.83 4.81
C CYS A 120 -2.30 6.03 3.97
N HIS A 121 -2.62 5.63 2.74
CA HIS A 121 -1.76 4.70 1.98
C HIS A 121 -0.41 5.29 1.57
N PHE A 122 -0.39 6.51 1.00
CA PHE A 122 0.86 7.15 0.60
C PHE A 122 1.66 7.67 1.79
N LYS A 123 0.99 8.12 2.85
CA LYS A 123 1.65 8.47 4.11
C LYS A 123 2.29 7.23 4.75
N GLY A 124 1.59 6.09 4.79
CA GLY A 124 2.13 4.82 5.25
C GLY A 124 3.35 4.36 4.44
N GLY A 125 3.30 4.48 3.11
CA GLY A 125 4.48 4.21 2.26
C GLY A 125 5.67 5.14 2.53
N LYS A 126 5.41 6.43 2.78
CA LYS A 126 6.45 7.40 3.18
C LYS A 126 7.04 7.05 4.55
N ASP A 127 6.20 6.65 5.51
CA ASP A 127 6.62 6.24 6.85
C ASP A 127 7.48 4.98 6.79
N MET A 128 7.09 4.00 5.98
CA MET A 128 7.83 2.77 5.72
C MET A 128 9.23 3.06 5.17
N ILE A 129 9.34 3.90 4.14
CA ILE A 129 10.63 4.30 3.56
C ILE A 129 11.47 5.07 4.60
N SER A 130 10.83 5.92 5.41
CA SER A 130 11.50 6.71 6.43
C SER A 130 12.11 5.85 7.53
N ILE A 131 11.34 4.87 8.03
CA ILE A 131 11.78 3.86 9.00
C ILE A 131 12.97 3.08 8.43
N TYR A 132 12.85 2.56 7.21
CA TYR A 132 13.95 1.84 6.57
C TYR A 132 15.22 2.71 6.43
N CYS A 133 15.10 3.95 5.96
CA CYS A 133 16.23 4.87 5.84
C CYS A 133 16.88 5.21 7.18
N ASN A 134 16.09 5.23 8.26
CA ASN A 134 16.57 5.45 9.61
C ASN A 134 17.40 4.26 10.11
N ASN A 135 16.85 3.07 9.91
CA ASN A 135 17.43 1.81 10.33
C ASN A 135 18.64 1.39 9.51
N GLN A 136 18.65 1.72 8.21
CA GLN A 136 19.74 1.46 7.28
C GLN A 136 20.30 2.76 6.68
N PRO A 137 21.05 3.59 7.46
CA PRO A 137 21.57 4.88 6.99
C PRO A 137 22.44 4.86 5.73
N GLN A 138 23.04 3.70 5.43
CA GLN A 138 23.95 3.49 4.30
C GLN A 138 23.24 2.93 3.05
N THR A 139 21.92 2.78 3.11
CA THR A 139 21.06 2.32 2.00
C THR A 139 21.41 3.01 0.69
N GLN A 140 21.42 2.23 -0.40
CA GLN A 140 21.52 2.71 -1.78
C GLN A 140 20.20 2.55 -2.53
N MET A 141 19.07 2.42 -1.84
CA MET A 141 17.74 2.18 -2.40
C MET A 141 17.39 3.14 -3.54
N PHE A 142 17.73 4.43 -3.42
CA PHE A 142 17.39 5.45 -4.44
C PHE A 142 18.39 5.53 -5.60
N THR A 143 19.39 4.63 -5.67
CA THR A 143 20.31 4.53 -6.82
C THR A 143 19.77 3.69 -7.98
N GLY A 144 18.61 3.06 -7.78
CA GLY A 144 17.95 2.19 -8.75
C GLY A 144 16.44 2.34 -8.72
N LYS A 145 15.75 1.39 -9.33
CA LYS A 145 14.29 1.31 -9.38
C LYS A 145 13.75 0.39 -8.28
N GLY A 146 12.58 0.74 -7.77
CA GLY A 146 11.75 -0.15 -6.97
C GLY A 146 10.85 -1.00 -7.86
N LEU A 147 11.07 -2.32 -7.84
CA LEU A 147 10.21 -3.27 -8.54
C LEU A 147 8.92 -3.46 -7.74
N VAL A 148 7.79 -3.04 -8.30
CA VAL A 148 6.48 -3.15 -7.63
C VAL A 148 5.63 -4.20 -8.33
N LEU A 149 5.27 -5.26 -7.59
CA LEU A 149 4.29 -6.25 -8.01
C LEU A 149 2.93 -5.93 -7.39
N GLY A 150 2.01 -5.44 -8.22
CA GLY A 150 0.59 -5.28 -7.86
C GLY A 150 -0.28 -6.46 -8.33
N GLY A 151 -1.50 -6.51 -7.80
CA GLY A 151 -2.54 -7.47 -8.21
C GLY A 151 -2.89 -7.43 -9.69
N SER A 152 -3.68 -8.40 -10.12
CA SER A 152 -4.03 -8.61 -11.53
C SER A 152 -5.33 -7.93 -11.96
N HIS A 153 -6.13 -7.35 -11.04
CA HIS A 153 -7.36 -6.69 -11.48
C HIS A 153 -7.09 -5.29 -11.98
N GLN A 154 -7.42 -5.09 -13.25
CA GLN A 154 -7.51 -3.76 -13.86
C GLN A 154 -8.51 -2.86 -13.17
N ILE A 155 -8.31 -1.58 -13.46
CA ILE A 155 -9.31 -0.56 -13.22
C ILE A 155 -10.40 -0.72 -14.26
N ASN A 156 -11.60 -1.00 -13.77
CA ASN A 156 -12.81 -1.01 -14.53
C ASN A 156 -13.59 0.26 -14.23
N GLN A 157 -14.31 0.75 -15.23
CA GLN A 157 -15.21 1.89 -15.10
C GLN A 157 -16.64 1.37 -14.96
N LEU A 158 -17.34 1.81 -13.92
CA LEU A 158 -18.74 1.45 -13.70
C LEU A 158 -19.70 2.47 -14.33
N CYS A 159 -19.36 3.75 -14.23
CA CYS A 159 -20.03 4.87 -14.93
C CYS A 159 -19.00 6.00 -15.17
N GLU A 160 -19.42 7.08 -15.82
CA GLU A 160 -18.56 8.14 -16.38
C GLU A 160 -17.45 8.64 -15.44
N ASP A 161 -17.69 8.62 -14.10
CA ASP A 161 -16.73 9.07 -13.09
C ASP A 161 -16.33 8.04 -12.02
N ILE A 162 -16.89 6.83 -12.03
CA ILE A 162 -16.65 5.82 -10.99
C ILE A 162 -15.79 4.67 -11.51
N HIS A 163 -14.69 4.44 -10.83
CA HIS A 163 -13.68 3.45 -11.16
C HIS A 163 -13.46 2.47 -10.00
N TYR A 164 -13.15 1.21 -10.32
CA TYR A 164 -12.81 0.20 -9.32
C TYR A 164 -11.72 -0.75 -9.80
N GLY A 165 -10.90 -1.26 -8.88
CA GLY A 165 -9.84 -2.23 -9.17
C GLY A 165 -9.20 -2.74 -7.87
N ASP A 166 -8.20 -3.60 -7.96
CA ASP A 166 -7.42 -3.97 -6.77
C ASP A 166 -6.81 -2.71 -6.14
N LEU A 167 -6.66 -2.68 -4.81
CA LEU A 167 -6.05 -1.52 -4.12
C LEU A 167 -4.73 -1.11 -4.78
N SER A 168 -3.87 -2.08 -5.11
CA SER A 168 -2.59 -1.78 -5.78
C SER A 168 -2.76 -1.06 -7.11
N ALA A 169 -3.79 -1.39 -7.90
CA ALA A 169 -4.06 -0.74 -9.17
C ALA A 169 -4.52 0.71 -8.96
N VAL A 170 -5.41 0.92 -7.97
CA VAL A 170 -5.85 2.26 -7.55
C VAL A 170 -4.67 3.10 -7.07
N LEU A 171 -3.81 2.55 -6.21
CA LEU A 171 -2.63 3.26 -5.71
C LEU A 171 -1.67 3.63 -6.85
N ILE A 172 -1.32 2.67 -7.72
CA ILE A 172 -0.39 2.87 -8.85
C ILE A 172 -0.86 4.01 -9.77
N LYS A 173 -2.17 4.12 -10.02
CA LYS A 173 -2.75 5.16 -10.90
C LYS A 173 -2.84 6.54 -10.28
N ASN A 174 -2.76 6.61 -8.95
CA ASN A 174 -2.75 7.87 -8.22
C ASN A 174 -1.36 8.18 -7.65
N LEU A 175 -0.30 7.45 -8.06
CA LEU A 175 1.05 7.70 -7.58
C LEU A 175 1.53 9.10 -7.98
N PRO A 176 2.22 9.81 -7.08
CA PRO A 176 2.94 11.02 -7.45
C PRO A 176 4.00 10.73 -8.54
N MET A 177 4.18 11.66 -9.48
CA MET A 177 5.09 11.52 -10.64
C MET A 177 6.51 11.07 -10.27
N TRP A 178 7.04 11.53 -9.13
CA TRP A 178 8.38 11.12 -8.68
C TRP A 178 8.41 9.63 -8.31
N ALA A 179 7.36 9.11 -7.65
CA ALA A 179 7.29 7.72 -7.24
C ALA A 179 7.11 6.82 -8.47
N GLU A 180 6.34 7.27 -9.46
CA GLU A 180 6.24 6.59 -10.76
C GLU A 180 7.59 6.52 -11.46
N TYR A 181 8.37 7.62 -11.47
CA TYR A 181 9.70 7.63 -12.06
C TYR A 181 10.64 6.59 -11.41
N TYR A 182 10.60 6.40 -10.09
CA TYR A 182 11.46 5.42 -9.41
C TYR A 182 10.92 3.99 -9.44
N ARG A 183 9.75 3.75 -10.01
CA ARG A 183 9.13 2.42 -10.09
C ARG A 183 9.54 1.68 -11.36
N THR A 184 9.55 0.36 -11.29
CA THR A 184 9.54 -0.55 -12.44
C THR A 184 8.58 -1.71 -12.17
N PRO A 185 7.96 -2.34 -13.18
CA PRO A 185 7.95 -2.00 -14.61
C PRO A 185 7.00 -0.84 -14.92
N ASP A 186 6.91 -0.45 -16.19
CA ASP A 186 5.96 0.58 -16.63
C ASP A 186 4.51 0.28 -16.18
N ILE A 187 3.70 1.32 -15.98
CA ILE A 187 2.32 1.19 -15.50
C ILE A 187 1.45 0.36 -16.46
N SER A 188 1.72 0.43 -17.77
CA SER A 188 1.03 -0.38 -18.78
C SER A 188 1.26 -1.88 -18.58
N ILE A 189 2.45 -2.27 -18.14
CA ILE A 189 2.79 -3.67 -17.82
C ILE A 189 2.20 -4.05 -16.45
N ALA A 190 2.36 -3.18 -15.45
CA ALA A 190 1.91 -3.47 -14.08
C ALA A 190 0.38 -3.67 -13.96
N LEU A 191 -0.40 -3.14 -14.91
CA LEU A 191 -1.86 -3.21 -14.93
C LEU A 191 -2.43 -4.14 -16.02
N MET A 192 -1.63 -5.05 -16.58
CA MET A 192 -2.12 -6.06 -17.54
C MET A 192 -3.07 -7.08 -16.88
N ASP A 193 -4.12 -7.49 -17.61
CA ASP A 193 -5.12 -8.47 -17.14
C ASP A 193 -4.61 -9.90 -17.13
N ASN A 194 -3.99 -10.31 -18.24
CA ASN A 194 -3.47 -11.66 -18.38
C ASN A 194 -2.27 -11.82 -17.46
N TYR A 195 -2.48 -12.55 -16.35
CA TYR A 195 -1.44 -12.74 -15.35
C TYR A 195 -0.19 -13.40 -15.94
N GLU A 196 -0.32 -14.41 -16.78
CA GLU A 196 0.83 -15.11 -17.37
C GLU A 196 1.63 -14.17 -18.27
N GLU A 197 0.96 -13.47 -19.20
CA GLU A 197 1.61 -12.49 -20.07
C GLU A 197 2.20 -11.32 -19.27
N LYS A 198 1.50 -10.86 -18.23
CA LYS A 198 2.00 -9.83 -17.31
C LYS A 198 3.32 -10.27 -16.71
N MET A 199 3.40 -11.48 -16.14
CA MET A 199 4.62 -11.98 -15.51
C MET A 199 5.79 -12.06 -16.51
N ASP A 200 5.52 -12.45 -17.76
CA ASP A 200 6.50 -12.45 -18.86
C ASP A 200 7.05 -11.05 -19.12
N ARG A 201 6.16 -10.10 -19.39
CA ARG A 201 6.52 -8.71 -19.67
C ARG A 201 7.21 -8.05 -18.49
N MET A 202 6.76 -8.32 -17.26
CA MET A 202 7.40 -7.83 -16.04
C MET A 202 8.84 -8.34 -15.94
N ALA A 203 9.07 -9.63 -16.17
CA ALA A 203 10.43 -10.19 -16.13
C ALA A 203 11.31 -9.57 -17.22
N GLU A 204 10.86 -9.53 -18.48
CA GLU A 204 11.62 -8.95 -19.60
C GLU A 204 11.96 -7.47 -19.42
N ALA A 205 11.05 -6.69 -18.82
CA ALA A 205 11.27 -5.27 -18.55
C ALA A 205 12.26 -5.07 -17.41
N THR A 206 12.12 -5.83 -16.31
CA THR A 206 12.86 -5.59 -15.07
C THR A 206 14.29 -6.13 -15.09
N ILE A 207 14.61 -7.14 -15.91
CA ILE A 207 16.00 -7.66 -16.04
C ILE A 207 16.99 -6.62 -16.58
N LYS A 208 16.50 -5.56 -17.24
CA LYS A 208 17.32 -4.49 -17.82
C LYS A 208 17.57 -3.33 -16.85
N GLU A 209 16.86 -3.33 -15.72
CA GLU A 209 16.87 -2.25 -14.73
C GLU A 209 17.85 -2.54 -13.60
N ASN A 210 18.41 -1.47 -13.02
CA ASN A 210 19.07 -1.56 -11.73
C ASN A 210 18.00 -1.61 -10.63
N VAL A 211 17.53 -2.81 -10.27
CA VAL A 211 16.56 -2.99 -9.18
C VAL A 211 17.30 -3.00 -7.85
N THR A 212 16.91 -2.09 -6.94
CA THR A 212 17.49 -1.97 -5.59
C THR A 212 16.55 -2.44 -4.50
N ASN A 213 15.25 -2.42 -4.77
CA ASN A 213 14.22 -2.86 -3.84
C ASN A 213 13.04 -3.50 -4.57
N ILE A 214 12.35 -4.41 -3.89
CA ILE A 214 11.13 -5.06 -4.36
C ILE A 214 9.99 -4.74 -3.39
N SER A 215 8.79 -4.48 -3.90
CA SER A 215 7.56 -4.38 -3.11
C SER A 215 6.52 -5.35 -3.69
N GLY A 216 6.04 -6.31 -2.89
CA GLY A 216 5.08 -7.27 -3.40
C GLY A 216 4.66 -8.34 -2.40
N VAL A 217 3.69 -9.17 -2.80
CA VAL A 217 3.29 -10.35 -2.04
C VAL A 217 4.32 -11.46 -2.26
N PRO A 218 4.77 -12.18 -1.21
CA PRO A 218 5.75 -13.27 -1.32
C PRO A 218 5.45 -14.29 -2.42
N THR A 219 4.20 -14.74 -2.53
CA THR A 219 3.78 -15.77 -3.49
C THR A 219 4.02 -15.35 -4.94
N TRP A 220 3.68 -14.13 -5.32
CA TRP A 220 3.84 -13.62 -6.69
C TRP A 220 5.29 -13.24 -6.98
N THR A 221 5.98 -12.70 -5.97
CA THR A 221 7.39 -12.32 -6.09
C THR A 221 8.27 -13.54 -6.38
N ILE A 222 7.99 -14.69 -5.75
CA ILE A 222 8.69 -15.95 -6.05
C ILE A 222 8.47 -16.39 -7.51
N VAL A 223 7.26 -16.25 -8.03
CA VAL A 223 6.96 -16.61 -9.44
C VAL A 223 7.74 -15.69 -10.39
N LEU A 224 7.77 -14.37 -10.14
CA LEU A 224 8.55 -13.44 -10.95
C LEU A 224 10.04 -13.77 -10.88
N ALA A 225 10.55 -14.01 -9.68
CA ALA A 225 11.95 -14.32 -9.46
C ALA A 225 12.38 -15.56 -10.25
N LYS A 226 11.60 -16.65 -10.20
CA LYS A 226 11.88 -17.87 -10.98
C LYS A 226 11.92 -17.59 -12.48
N LYS A 227 10.98 -16.80 -12.99
CA LYS A 227 10.94 -16.43 -14.41
C LYS A 227 12.12 -15.55 -14.83
N VAL A 228 12.51 -14.60 -13.98
CA VAL A 228 13.73 -13.79 -14.18
C VAL A 228 14.97 -14.68 -14.26
N LEU A 229 15.11 -15.66 -13.36
CA LEU A 229 16.25 -16.59 -13.37
C LEU A 229 16.24 -17.52 -14.58
N GLU A 230 15.06 -17.98 -15.00
CA GLU A 230 14.88 -18.79 -16.21
C GLU A 230 15.33 -18.02 -17.47
N ILE A 231 14.86 -16.78 -17.64
CA ILE A 231 15.20 -15.94 -18.80
C ILE A 231 16.69 -15.60 -18.83
N THR A 232 17.28 -15.32 -17.68
CA THR A 232 18.68 -14.84 -17.59
C THR A 232 19.69 -15.98 -17.47
N GLY A 233 19.26 -17.19 -17.15
CA GLY A 233 20.13 -18.33 -16.84
C GLY A 233 20.99 -18.12 -15.58
N LYS A 234 20.66 -17.14 -14.74
CA LYS A 234 21.39 -16.82 -13.50
C LYS A 234 20.95 -17.72 -12.36
N LYS A 235 21.81 -17.85 -11.35
CA LYS A 235 21.55 -18.75 -10.20
C LYS A 235 20.68 -18.11 -9.12
N ASN A 236 20.77 -16.80 -8.95
CA ASN A 236 20.06 -16.04 -7.93
C ASN A 236 19.85 -14.59 -8.38
N LEU A 237 18.96 -13.86 -7.70
CA LEU A 237 18.56 -12.52 -8.10
C LEU A 237 19.68 -11.48 -7.97
N LEU A 238 20.69 -11.70 -7.13
CA LEU A 238 21.82 -10.77 -6.99
C LEU A 238 22.76 -10.81 -8.21
N GLU A 239 22.76 -11.91 -8.97
CA GLU A 239 23.47 -11.98 -10.25
C GLU A 239 22.75 -11.18 -11.37
N VAL A 240 21.45 -10.92 -11.20
CA VAL A 240 20.63 -10.11 -12.11
C VAL A 240 20.60 -8.65 -11.66
N TRP A 241 20.39 -8.43 -10.36
CA TRP A 241 20.26 -7.13 -9.71
C TRP A 241 21.26 -7.01 -8.55
N PRO A 242 22.52 -6.64 -8.84
CA PRO A 242 23.60 -6.65 -7.84
C PRO A 242 23.42 -5.67 -6.68
N ASN A 243 22.57 -4.65 -6.85
CA ASN A 243 22.29 -3.64 -5.82
C ASN A 243 20.96 -3.89 -5.09
N LEU A 244 20.34 -5.06 -5.26
CA LEU A 244 19.13 -5.42 -4.52
C LEU A 244 19.45 -5.57 -3.03
N GLU A 245 18.83 -4.74 -2.21
CA GLU A 245 19.09 -4.69 -0.76
C GLU A 245 17.83 -4.74 0.11
N LEU A 246 16.64 -4.62 -0.48
CA LEU A 246 15.41 -4.46 0.28
C LEU A 246 14.20 -5.15 -0.36
N TYR A 247 13.40 -5.81 0.47
CA TYR A 247 12.12 -6.37 0.09
C TYR A 247 11.03 -5.96 1.09
N PHE A 248 10.09 -5.14 0.62
CA PHE A 248 8.86 -4.82 1.34
C PHE A 248 7.81 -5.88 1.04
N HIS A 249 7.30 -6.52 2.09
CA HIS A 249 6.31 -7.59 1.96
C HIS A 249 5.12 -7.40 2.88
N GLY A 250 4.02 -8.08 2.54
CA GLY A 250 2.79 -8.07 3.32
C GLY A 250 1.75 -9.01 2.73
N ALA A 251 0.49 -8.81 3.14
CA ALA A 251 -0.69 -9.58 2.74
C ALA A 251 -0.74 -11.07 3.15
N VAL A 252 0.41 -11.73 3.33
CA VAL A 252 0.51 -13.10 3.85
C VAL A 252 1.65 -13.19 4.86
N ASN A 253 1.55 -14.15 5.78
CA ASN A 253 2.64 -14.47 6.70
C ASN A 253 3.91 -14.81 5.90
N PHE A 254 5.01 -14.10 6.17
CA PHE A 254 6.27 -14.28 5.46
C PHE A 254 7.07 -15.50 5.93
N ALA A 255 6.89 -15.95 7.17
CA ALA A 255 7.70 -17.00 7.78
C ALA A 255 7.83 -18.30 6.91
N PRO A 256 6.76 -18.81 6.26
CA PRO A 256 6.86 -20.01 5.41
C PRO A 256 7.69 -19.81 4.14
N TYR A 257 7.91 -18.57 3.71
CA TYR A 257 8.63 -18.23 2.47
C TYR A 257 10.09 -17.84 2.70
N ARG A 258 10.49 -17.62 3.97
CA ARG A 258 11.80 -17.07 4.33
C ARG A 258 12.97 -17.85 3.72
N GLU A 259 12.95 -19.18 3.80
CA GLU A 259 14.03 -20.01 3.24
C GLU A 259 14.09 -19.94 1.72
N GLN A 260 12.95 -19.89 1.03
CA GLN A 260 12.92 -19.71 -0.43
C GLN A 260 13.49 -18.36 -0.84
N PHE A 261 13.22 -17.30 -0.08
CA PHE A 261 13.80 -15.98 -0.35
C PHE A 261 15.32 -15.94 -0.09
N LYS A 262 15.81 -16.64 0.93
CA LYS A 262 17.26 -16.80 1.16
C LYS A 262 17.96 -17.52 0.00
N GLU A 263 17.31 -18.52 -0.60
CA GLU A 263 17.84 -19.19 -1.80
C GLU A 263 17.84 -18.26 -3.02
N LEU A 264 16.74 -17.51 -3.22
CA LEU A 264 16.61 -16.56 -4.33
C LEU A 264 17.52 -15.34 -4.20
N ILE A 265 17.81 -14.90 -2.97
CA ILE A 265 18.58 -13.71 -2.64
C ILE A 265 19.58 -14.07 -1.53
N PRO A 266 20.69 -14.76 -1.86
CA PRO A 266 21.66 -15.28 -0.89
C PRO A 266 22.59 -14.17 -0.39
N SER A 267 22.03 -13.12 0.21
CA SER A 267 22.77 -12.02 0.84
C SER A 267 22.41 -11.91 2.32
N PRO A 268 23.40 -11.90 3.24
CA PRO A 268 23.15 -11.60 4.64
C PRO A 268 22.74 -10.13 4.88
N ASN A 269 22.95 -9.26 3.88
CA ASN A 269 22.60 -7.84 3.95
C ASN A 269 21.21 -7.54 3.37
N MET A 270 20.48 -8.56 2.88
CA MET A 270 19.14 -8.36 2.35
C MET A 270 18.18 -8.01 3.50
N TYR A 271 17.54 -6.85 3.41
CA TYR A 271 16.60 -6.38 4.40
C TYR A 271 15.16 -6.77 4.01
N TYR A 272 14.45 -7.40 4.94
CA TYR A 272 13.04 -7.80 4.79
C TYR A 272 12.20 -6.94 5.71
N LEU A 273 11.28 -6.15 5.15
CA LEU A 273 10.44 -5.23 5.92
C LEU A 273 8.97 -5.60 5.74
N GLU A 274 8.32 -5.96 6.84
CA GLU A 274 6.90 -6.29 6.83
C GLU A 274 6.00 -5.06 6.95
N THR A 275 4.94 -5.05 6.15
CA THR A 275 3.84 -4.08 6.23
C THR A 275 2.51 -4.81 6.41
N TYR A 276 1.64 -4.21 7.21
CA TYR A 276 0.27 -4.66 7.41
C TYR A 276 -0.70 -3.60 6.90
N ASN A 277 -1.26 -3.85 5.72
CA ASN A 277 -2.23 -2.99 5.06
C ASN A 277 -3.30 -3.83 4.35
N ALA A 278 -4.45 -3.22 4.09
CA ALA A 278 -5.55 -3.78 3.34
C ALA A 278 -6.22 -2.69 2.48
N SER A 279 -7.29 -3.04 1.77
CA SER A 279 -8.09 -2.07 1.01
C SER A 279 -8.70 -0.98 1.88
N GLU A 280 -8.96 -1.31 3.13
CA GLU A 280 -9.60 -0.46 4.13
C GLU A 280 -8.63 0.48 4.85
N GLY A 281 -7.31 0.26 4.74
CA GLY A 281 -6.32 1.12 5.38
C GLY A 281 -4.91 0.55 5.47
N PHE A 282 -4.00 1.38 5.97
CA PHE A 282 -2.61 1.02 6.26
C PHE A 282 -2.46 0.98 7.79
N PHE A 283 -2.21 -0.21 8.36
CA PHE A 283 -2.36 -0.43 9.79
C PHE A 283 -1.04 -0.56 10.55
N GLY A 284 -0.01 -1.13 9.94
CA GLY A 284 1.24 -1.43 10.63
C GLY A 284 2.44 -1.49 9.71
N ILE A 285 3.59 -1.15 10.26
CA ILE A 285 4.91 -1.22 9.62
C ILE A 285 5.84 -1.83 10.65
N GLN A 286 6.66 -2.79 10.23
CA GLN A 286 7.77 -3.27 11.04
C GLN A 286 8.78 -2.14 11.25
N ASP A 287 8.93 -1.68 12.49
CA ASP A 287 9.77 -0.55 12.86
C ASP A 287 11.15 -0.95 13.39
N GLN A 288 11.33 -2.20 13.85
CA GLN A 288 12.56 -2.70 14.46
C GLN A 288 13.31 -3.70 13.56
N ASP A 289 14.64 -3.56 13.54
CA ASP A 289 15.55 -4.34 12.67
C ASP A 289 15.60 -5.85 12.98
N ASN A 290 15.17 -6.25 14.18
CA ASN A 290 15.28 -7.64 14.68
C ASN A 290 13.95 -8.19 15.22
N SER A 291 12.81 -7.58 14.88
CA SER A 291 11.51 -8.15 15.21
C SER A 291 11.11 -9.14 14.12
N GLU A 292 10.92 -10.41 14.48
CA GLU A 292 10.25 -11.40 13.63
C GLU A 292 8.75 -11.48 13.89
#